data_AF-A0A1Y2PE54-F1
#
_entry.id   AF-A0A1Y2PE54-F1
#
_cell.length_a   1.000
_cell.length_b   1.000
_cell.length_c   1.000
_cell.angle_alpha   90.00
_cell.angle_beta   90.00
_cell.angle_gamma   90.00
#
_symmetry.space_group_name_H-M   'P 1'
#
loop_
_entity.id
_entity.type
_entity.pdbx_description
1 polymer ?
#
loop_
_entity_poly.entity_id
_entity_poly.type
_entity_poly.pdbx_seq_one_letter_code
_entity_poly.pdbx_strand_id
1 'polypeptide(L)'
;MTLKEKTTENLENKLKLLKISTGFLAGVSSILFIICLYNLLTREDNSIFRSLIIVPSVLFTIIPIYYGNIKKIKNELNSRN
;
A
#
# COMPACT_ATOMS: atom_id res chain seq x y z
N MET A 1 -6.25 -18.97 -6.61
CA MET A 1 -7.63 -18.74 -6.14
C MET A 1 -8.35 -17.82 -7.12
N THR A 2 -9.32 -18.38 -7.82
CA THR A 2 -10.05 -17.76 -8.93
C THR A 2 -11.07 -16.76 -8.38
N LEU A 3 -10.98 -15.49 -8.77
CA LEU A 3 -11.95 -14.46 -8.36
C LEU A 3 -13.40 -14.86 -8.72
N LYS A 4 -13.55 -15.70 -9.76
CA LYS A 4 -14.79 -16.33 -10.23
C LYS A 4 -15.59 -17.09 -9.17
N GLU A 5 -14.94 -17.69 -8.18
CA GLU A 5 -15.59 -18.57 -7.20
C GLU A 5 -16.09 -17.84 -5.94
N LYS A 6 -15.74 -16.56 -5.77
CA LYS A 6 -16.19 -15.74 -4.63
C LYS A 6 -17.50 -15.03 -4.94
N THR A 7 -18.36 -14.91 -3.94
CA THR A 7 -19.58 -14.09 -4.00
C THR A 7 -19.26 -12.60 -4.14
N THR A 8 -20.18 -11.85 -4.76
CA THR A 8 -20.05 -10.40 -5.02
C THR A 8 -19.77 -9.62 -3.72
N GLU A 9 -20.48 -9.94 -2.64
CA GLU A 9 -20.30 -9.35 -1.31
C GLU A 9 -18.87 -9.57 -0.76
N ASN A 10 -18.29 -10.75 -0.99
CA ASN A 10 -16.92 -11.07 -0.56
C ASN A 10 -15.87 -10.32 -1.42
N LEU A 11 -16.16 -10.06 -2.70
CA LEU A 11 -15.31 -9.20 -3.54
C LEU A 11 -15.38 -7.74 -3.11
N GLU A 12 -16.56 -7.21 -2.79
CA GLU A 12 -16.73 -5.83 -2.32
C GLU A 12 -16.06 -5.59 -0.97
N ASN A 13 -16.24 -6.49 -0.01
CA ASN A 13 -15.56 -6.43 1.28
C ASN A 13 -14.03 -6.48 1.12
N LYS A 14 -13.53 -7.34 0.21
CA LYS A 14 -12.09 -7.34 -0.13
C LYS A 14 -11.65 -6.01 -0.74
N LEU A 15 -12.43 -5.42 -1.63
CA LEU A 15 -12.10 -4.15 -2.29
C LEU A 15 -12.07 -3.00 -1.27
N LYS A 16 -13.03 -2.98 -0.33
CA LYS A 16 -13.08 -2.01 0.78
C LYS A 16 -11.88 -2.16 1.72
N LEU A 17 -11.53 -3.38 2.11
CA LEU A 17 -10.33 -3.68 2.90
C LEU A 17 -9.05 -3.24 2.18
N LEU A 18 -8.92 -3.55 0.89
CA LEU A 18 -7.76 -3.15 0.10
C LEU A 18 -7.62 -1.62 0.04
N LYS A 19 -8.72 -0.88 -0.15
CA LYS A 19 -8.71 0.59 -0.14
C LYS A 19 -8.27 1.16 1.21
N ILE A 20 -8.86 0.67 2.30
CA ILE A 20 -8.52 1.13 3.66
C ILE A 20 -7.06 0.81 3.98
N SER A 21 -6.62 -0.43 3.70
CA SER A 21 -5.25 -0.87 3.93
C SER A 21 -4.25 -0.05 3.10
N THR A 22 -4.56 0.24 1.83
CA THR A 22 -3.70 1.09 0.98
C THR A 22 -3.61 2.51 1.53
N GLY A 23 -4.73 3.09 1.97
CA GLY A 23 -4.74 4.44 2.57
C GLY A 23 -3.93 4.50 3.87
N PHE A 24 -4.09 3.50 4.74
CA PHE A 24 -3.31 3.38 5.97
C PHE A 24 -1.81 3.21 5.68
N LEU A 25 -1.46 2.34 4.74
CA LEU A 25 -0.08 2.09 4.34
C LEU A 25 0.59 3.35 3.78
N ALA A 26 -0.13 4.11 2.95
CA ALA A 26 0.34 5.39 2.42
C ALA A 26 0.53 6.42 3.54
N GLY A 27 -0.41 6.53 4.48
CA GLY A 27 -0.32 7.44 5.62
C GLY A 27 0.89 7.15 6.51
N VAL A 28 1.04 5.90 6.96
CA VAL A 28 2.17 5.47 7.79
C VAL A 28 3.50 5.64 7.05
N SER A 29 3.57 5.28 5.76
CA SER A 29 4.79 5.45 4.96
C SER A 29 5.18 6.92 4.82
N SER A 30 4.21 7.82 4.65
CA SER A 30 4.46 9.27 4.55
C SER A 30 5.03 9.84 5.86
N ILE A 31 4.46 9.44 7.00
CA ILE A 31 4.96 9.83 8.33
C ILE A 31 6.38 9.30 8.54
N LEU A 32 6.63 8.02 8.24
CA LEU A 32 7.96 7.42 8.35
C LEU A 32 8.99 8.16 7.47
N PHE A 33 8.58 8.56 6.27
CA PHE A 33 9.45 9.27 5.34
C PHE A 33 9.83 10.67 5.86
N ILE A 34 8.87 11.41 6.41
CA ILE A 34 9.12 12.72 7.03
C ILE A 34 10.08 12.58 8.21
N ILE A 35 9.86 11.58 9.08
CA ILE A 35 10.74 11.32 10.22
C ILE A 35 12.16 10.95 9.76
N CYS A 36 12.29 10.11 8.72
CA CYS A 36 13.59 9.76 8.16
C CYS A 36 14.30 10.98 7.57
N LEU A 37 13.61 11.81 6.78
CA LEU A 37 14.19 13.03 6.21
C LEU A 37 14.62 14.02 7.29
N TYR A 38 13.77 14.24 8.31
CA TYR A 38 14.07 15.14 9.40
C TYR A 38 15.33 14.67 10.18
N ASN A 39 15.41 13.39 10.53
CA ASN A 39 16.57 12.85 11.23
C ASN A 39 17.84 12.84 10.36
N LEU A 40 17.72 12.55 9.06
CA LEU A 40 18.84 12.56 8.11
C LEU A 40 19.43 13.97 7.96
N LEU A 41 18.60 15.01 7.97
CA LEU A 41 19.04 16.40 7.83
C LEU A 41 19.58 16.99 9.13
N THR A 42 19.16 16.49 10.29
CA THR A 42 19.45 17.11 11.60
C THR A 42 20.57 16.39 12.36
N ARG A 43 20.85 15.11 12.09
CA ARG A 43 21.93 14.37 12.76
C ARG A 43 23.17 14.30 11.87
N GLU A 44 24.34 14.17 12.49
CA GLU A 44 25.63 14.06 11.80
C GLU A 44 25.96 12.57 11.51
N ASP A 45 25.60 11.69 12.45
CA ASP A 45 25.68 10.22 12.32
C ASP A 45 24.46 9.64 11.59
N ASN A 46 24.52 9.70 10.26
CA ASN A 46 23.40 9.41 9.37
C ASN A 46 23.36 7.98 8.81
N SER A 47 24.23 7.09 9.27
CA SER A 47 24.35 5.73 8.70
C SER A 47 23.06 4.91 8.91
N ILE A 48 22.49 4.96 10.12
CA ILE A 48 21.28 4.23 10.49
C ILE A 48 20.08 4.74 9.69
N PHE A 49 19.93 6.06 9.57
CA PHE A 49 18.80 6.67 8.86
C PHE A 49 18.90 6.48 7.33
N ARG A 50 20.12 6.42 6.76
CA ARG A 50 20.31 6.01 5.37
C ARG A 50 19.83 4.59 5.11
N SER A 51 20.13 3.64 6.01
CA SER A 51 19.58 2.28 5.91
C SER A 51 18.06 2.26 6.11
N LEU A 52 17.53 3.10 7.00
CA LEU A 52 16.10 3.14 7.32
C LEU A 52 15.25 3.68 6.16
N ILE A 53 15.82 4.49 5.27
CA ILE A 53 15.11 5.06 4.11
C ILE A 53 14.70 4.01 3.07
N ILE A 54 15.35 2.84 3.07
CA ILE A 54 15.02 1.72 2.19
C ILE A 54 13.62 1.16 2.50
N VAL A 55 13.21 1.20 3.78
CA VAL A 55 11.92 0.66 4.24
C VAL A 55 10.73 1.36 3.56
N PRO A 56 10.60 2.71 3.61
CA PRO A 56 9.53 3.39 2.89
C PRO A 56 9.61 3.18 1.38
N SER A 57 10.80 3.10 0.76
CA SER A 57 10.94 2.83 -0.68
C SER A 57 10.35 1.48 -1.10
N VAL A 58 10.57 0.43 -0.32
CA VAL A 58 9.96 -0.88 -0.57
C VAL A 58 8.44 -0.83 -0.37
N LEU A 59 7.96 -0.13 0.67
CA LEU A 59 6.54 0.06 0.92
C LEU A 59 5.83 0.79 -0.23
N PHE A 60 6.47 1.78 -0.85
CA PHE A 60 5.97 2.45 -2.06
C PHE A 60 5.81 1.51 -3.25
N THR A 61 6.64 0.47 -3.36
CA THR A 61 6.59 -0.52 -4.45
C THR A 61 5.36 -1.44 -4.34
N ILE A 62 4.78 -1.57 -3.15
CA ILE A 62 3.60 -2.39 -2.87
C ILE A 62 2.30 -1.70 -3.34
N ILE A 63 2.29 -0.36 -3.42
CA ILE A 63 1.13 0.45 -3.83
C ILE A 63 0.62 0.08 -5.24
N PRO A 64 1.45 0.03 -6.30
CA PRO A 64 0.98 -0.34 -7.65
C PRO A 64 0.44 -1.78 -7.70
N ILE A 65 0.99 -2.70 -6.89
CA ILE A 65 0.51 -4.09 -6.79
C ILE A 65 -0.91 -4.11 -6.19
N TYR A 66 -1.15 -3.35 -5.13
CA TYR A 66 -2.48 -3.18 -4.53
C TYR A 66 -3.47 -2.55 -5.53
N TYR A 67 -3.03 -1.54 -6.29
CA TYR A 67 -3.87 -0.89 -7.30
C TYR A 67 -4.26 -1.84 -8.44
N GLY A 68 -3.33 -2.67 -8.92
CA GLY A 68 -3.59 -3.70 -9.92
C GLY A 68 -4.62 -4.73 -9.46
N ASN A 69 -4.53 -5.17 -8.20
CA ASN A 69 -5.50 -6.09 -7.60
C ASN A 69 -6.89 -5.45 -7.44
N ILE A 70 -6.97 -4.19 -7.00
CA ILE A 70 -8.24 -3.44 -6.94
C ILE A 70 -8.89 -3.35 -8.32
N LYS A 71 -8.11 -3.04 -9.37
CA LYS A 71 -8.61 -2.94 -10.74
C LYS A 71 -9.16 -4.28 -11.23
N LYS A 72 -8.47 -5.40 -10.96
CA LYS A 72 -8.94 -6.75 -11.31
C LYS A 72 -10.24 -7.11 -10.60
N ILE A 73 -10.34 -6.85 -9.30
CA ILE A 73 -11.57 -7.12 -8.52
C ILE A 73 -12.73 -6.24 -9.02
N LYS A 74 -12.47 -4.96 -9.31
CA LYS A 74 -13.48 -4.03 -9.83
C LYS A 74 -13.98 -4.46 -11.22
N ASN A 75 -13.08 -4.91 -12.09
CA ASN A 75 -13.45 -5.38 -13.43
C ASN A 75 -14.29 -6.67 -13.37
N GLU A 76 -13.95 -7.57 -12.46
CA GLU A 76 -14.74 -8.79 -12.21
C GLU A 76 -16.13 -8.46 -11.65
N LEU A 77 -16.24 -7.49 -10.73
CA LEU A 77 -17.51 -7.01 -10.19
C LEU A 77 -18.39 -6.36 -11.28
N ASN A 78 -17.80 -5.51 -12.12
CA ASN A 78 -18.49 -4.88 -13.24
C ASN A 78 -18.94 -5.89 -14.32
N SER A 79 -18.24 -7.02 -14.48
CA SER A 79 -18.64 -8.06 -15.44
C SER A 79 -19.81 -8.92 -14.96
N ARG A 80 -20.17 -8.83 -13.66
CA ARG A 80 -21.24 -9.62 -13.03
C ARG A 80 -22.53 -8.84 -12.83
N ASN A 81 -22.50 -7.55 -13.10
CA ASN A 81 -23.60 -6.61 -12.96
C ASN A 81 -24.00 -6.11 -14.35
#